data_AF-A0A520DUS1-F1
#
_entry.id   AF-A0A520DUS1-F1
#
_cell.length_a   1.000
_cell.length_b   1.000
_cell.length_c   1.000
_cell.angle_alpha   90.00
_cell.angle_beta   90.00
_cell.angle_gamma   90.00
#
_symmetry.space_group_name_H-M   'P 1'
#
loop_
_entity.id
_entity.type
_entity.pdbx_description
1 polymer ?
#
loop_
_entity_poly.entity_id
_entity_poly.type
_entity_poly.pdbx_seq_one_letter_code
_entity_poly.pdbx_strand_id
1 'polypeptide(L)'
;MIPPPIRLTSTKRSVGLKLVYGGPLPGFASFEDAVAKASTEPLPAQPHGDDFLYSSGTTGRPKGIKLPLLPISVDEPGYMYVTIFGGLFGYGTETVYLSPAPFYHAAPLRFMGVVQALGGTVVVMEKFDPEGFLSAVEKYRVTDTQVVPTMFVRLLKLPAERRAAADTSSFRTVVHAAAPCPVEVKRQMIDWFGPVIHEYYASTEAIGATYVNSADWLEHPGTVGQPLLGIPRICGPDGDVLGPDV
;
A
#
# COMPACT_ATOMS: atom_id res chain seq x y z
N MET A 1 6.65 -27.78 -18.47
CA MET A 1 5.38 -27.78 -19.25
C MET A 1 4.84 -26.36 -19.23
N ILE A 2 4.96 -25.62 -20.33
CA ILE A 2 4.51 -24.22 -20.42
C ILE A 2 2.97 -24.24 -20.49
N PRO A 3 2.24 -23.55 -19.60
CA PRO A 3 0.78 -23.51 -19.70
C PRO A 3 0.38 -22.86 -21.03
N PRO A 4 -0.69 -23.35 -21.70
CA PRO A 4 -1.13 -22.79 -22.97
C PRO A 4 -1.48 -21.31 -22.79
N PRO A 5 -1.28 -20.47 -23.81
CA PRO A 5 -1.63 -19.06 -23.75
C PRO A 5 -3.11 -18.89 -23.41
N ILE A 6 -3.40 -17.96 -22.50
CA ILE A 6 -4.75 -17.54 -22.16
C ILE A 6 -5.42 -17.08 -23.45
N ARG A 7 -6.34 -17.88 -23.99
CA ARG A 7 -7.24 -17.42 -25.05
C ARG A 7 -8.22 -16.46 -24.42
N LEU A 8 -7.98 -15.16 -24.58
CA LEU A 8 -9.02 -14.14 -24.45
C LEU A 8 -10.13 -14.54 -25.44
N THR A 9 -11.20 -15.14 -24.94
CA THR A 9 -12.40 -15.41 -25.73
C THR A 9 -12.97 -14.05 -26.12
N SER A 10 -12.71 -13.66 -27.37
CA SER A 10 -13.23 -12.48 -28.05
C SER A 10 -14.75 -12.40 -27.89
N THR A 11 -15.20 -11.68 -26.86
CA THR A 11 -16.47 -10.95 -26.96
C THR A 11 -16.15 -9.74 -27.82
N LYS A 12 -16.52 -9.78 -29.10
CA LYS A 12 -16.36 -8.69 -30.07
C LYS A 12 -16.93 -7.37 -29.51
N ARG A 13 -16.13 -6.62 -28.76
CA ARG A 13 -16.22 -5.17 -28.68
C ARG A 13 -15.09 -4.66 -29.56
N SER A 14 -15.44 -4.09 -30.71
CA SER A 14 -14.47 -3.34 -31.51
C SER A 14 -13.90 -2.24 -30.62
N VAL A 15 -12.60 -2.27 -30.36
CA VAL A 15 -11.91 -1.23 -29.60
C VAL A 15 -12.05 0.07 -30.39
N GLY A 16 -12.89 0.99 -29.90
CA GLY A 16 -13.22 2.24 -30.60
C GLY A 16 -12.10 3.29 -30.54
N LEU A 17 -11.17 3.18 -29.58
CA LEU A 17 -10.06 4.10 -29.39
C LEU A 17 -8.80 3.32 -29.00
N LYS A 18 -7.70 3.59 -29.71
CA LYS A 18 -6.39 2.98 -29.49
C LYS A 18 -5.37 4.09 -29.30
N LEU A 19 -4.82 4.22 -28.09
CA LEU A 19 -3.82 5.22 -27.74
C LEU A 19 -2.49 4.56 -27.39
N VAL A 20 -1.37 5.20 -27.72
CA VAL A 20 -0.01 4.81 -27.34
C VAL A 20 0.66 5.94 -26.55
N TYR A 21 1.43 5.57 -25.53
CA TYR A 21 2.21 6.49 -24.70
C TYR A 21 3.70 6.24 -24.89
N GLY A 22 4.52 7.28 -24.89
CA GLY A 22 5.99 7.16 -24.94
C GLY A 22 6.57 6.94 -26.35
N GLY A 23 5.80 7.22 -27.40
CA GLY A 23 6.28 7.19 -28.79
C GLY A 23 5.25 6.73 -29.81
N PRO A 24 5.51 6.91 -31.13
CA PRO A 24 4.59 6.50 -32.17
C PRO A 24 4.51 4.98 -32.32
N LEU A 25 3.30 4.45 -32.51
CA LEU A 25 3.03 3.05 -32.80
C LEU A 25 2.00 2.95 -33.94
N PRO A 26 2.33 2.29 -35.08
CA PRO A 26 1.40 2.19 -36.20
C PRO A 26 0.03 1.64 -35.80
N GLY A 27 -1.03 2.35 -36.19
CA GLY A 27 -2.42 1.98 -35.88
C GLY A 27 -2.93 2.42 -34.50
N PHE A 28 -2.16 3.24 -33.78
CA PHE A 28 -2.52 3.89 -32.51
C PHE A 28 -2.37 5.41 -32.65
N ALA A 29 -3.25 6.17 -32.00
CA ALA A 29 -3.09 7.61 -31.85
C ALA A 29 -2.23 7.94 -30.62
N SER A 30 -1.60 9.11 -30.59
CA SER A 30 -0.82 9.58 -29.44
C SER A 30 -1.72 9.79 -28.22
N PHE A 31 -1.34 9.23 -27.08
CA PHE A 31 -2.02 9.45 -25.80
C PHE A 31 -1.83 10.89 -25.33
N GLU A 32 -0.60 11.41 -25.46
CA GLU A 32 -0.22 12.76 -25.06
C GLU A 32 -1.03 13.81 -25.84
N ASP A 33 -1.20 13.62 -27.15
CA ASP A 33 -2.01 14.51 -27.99
C ASP A 33 -3.49 14.45 -27.62
N ALA A 34 -3.99 13.25 -27.26
CA ALA A 34 -5.37 13.06 -26.85
C ALA A 34 -5.66 13.76 -25.52
N VAL A 35 -4.74 13.64 -24.55
CA VAL A 35 -4.83 14.34 -23.25
C VAL A 35 -4.71 15.85 -23.43
N ALA A 36 -3.78 16.34 -24.26
CA ALA A 36 -3.59 17.77 -24.50
C ALA A 36 -4.82 18.45 -25.13
N LYS A 37 -5.67 17.69 -25.83
CA LYS A 37 -6.92 18.17 -26.45
C LYS A 37 -8.16 17.92 -25.58
N ALA A 38 -8.02 17.18 -24.48
CA ALA A 38 -9.14 16.87 -23.60
C ALA A 38 -9.57 18.12 -22.83
N SER A 39 -10.87 18.18 -22.49
CA SER A 39 -11.39 19.21 -21.59
C SER A 39 -10.79 19.05 -20.20
N THR A 40 -10.51 20.16 -19.53
CA THR A 40 -10.16 20.18 -18.11
C THR A 40 -11.38 20.16 -17.19
N GLU A 41 -12.58 20.36 -17.75
CA GLU A 41 -13.83 20.28 -16.99
C GLU A 41 -14.10 18.84 -16.55
N PRO A 42 -14.48 18.62 -15.27
CA PRO A 42 -14.86 17.30 -14.79
C PRO A 42 -16.03 16.72 -15.59
N LEU A 43 -16.03 15.40 -15.77
CA LEU A 43 -17.14 14.72 -16.43
C LEU A 43 -18.43 14.81 -15.57
N PRO A 44 -19.62 14.83 -16.18
CA PRO A 44 -20.87 14.82 -15.41
C PRO A 44 -21.05 13.59 -14.51
N ALA A 45 -20.46 12.46 -14.90
CA ALA A 45 -20.44 11.23 -14.11
C ALA A 45 -18.99 10.88 -13.76
N GLN A 46 -18.67 10.88 -12.47
CA GLN A 46 -17.34 10.57 -11.94
C GLN A 46 -17.47 9.46 -10.89
N PRO A 47 -17.85 8.24 -11.28
CA PRO A 47 -18.02 7.16 -10.33
C PRO A 47 -16.68 6.83 -9.67
N HIS A 48 -16.73 6.50 -8.37
CA HIS A 48 -15.57 6.03 -7.65
C HIS A 48 -15.12 4.67 -8.20
N GLY A 49 -13.88 4.59 -8.69
CA GLY A 49 -13.27 3.35 -9.14
C GLY A 49 -12.77 2.48 -7.99
N ASP A 50 -12.26 1.28 -8.27
CA ASP A 50 -11.52 0.49 -7.28
C ASP A 50 -10.39 -0.27 -7.97
N ASP A 51 -9.43 -0.74 -7.19
CA ASP A 51 -8.29 -1.48 -7.70
C ASP A 51 -8.69 -2.87 -8.23
N PHE A 52 -7.98 -3.27 -9.29
CA PHE A 52 -8.03 -4.63 -9.82
C PHE A 52 -6.60 -5.17 -9.77
N LEU A 53 -6.28 -5.88 -8.70
CA LEU A 53 -4.91 -6.34 -8.42
C LEU A 53 -4.74 -7.81 -8.75
N TYR A 54 -3.54 -8.17 -9.22
CA TYR A 54 -3.17 -9.55 -9.46
C TYR A 54 -2.25 -10.08 -8.35
N SER A 55 -2.54 -11.29 -7.89
CA SER A 55 -1.67 -12.08 -7.01
C SER A 55 -1.17 -13.32 -7.76
N SER A 56 -0.09 -13.96 -7.29
CA SER A 56 0.54 -15.11 -7.95
C SER A 56 -0.38 -16.33 -8.09
N GLY A 57 -1.37 -16.48 -7.21
CA GLY A 57 -2.28 -17.63 -7.16
C GLY A 57 -1.59 -18.94 -6.76
N THR A 58 -2.26 -19.80 -6.00
CA THR A 58 -1.69 -21.08 -5.55
C THR A 58 -1.54 -22.11 -6.69
N THR A 59 -2.19 -21.87 -7.83
CA THR A 59 -2.18 -22.75 -9.02
C THR A 59 -1.10 -22.37 -10.04
N GLY A 60 -0.26 -21.36 -9.74
CA GLY A 60 0.76 -20.82 -10.65
C GLY A 60 0.21 -19.91 -11.75
N ARG A 61 -1.11 -19.66 -11.77
CA ARG A 61 -1.74 -18.66 -12.64
C ARG A 61 -2.12 -17.42 -11.83
N PRO A 62 -1.87 -16.20 -12.35
CA PRO A 62 -2.27 -14.99 -11.65
C PRO A 62 -3.78 -14.97 -11.36
N LYS A 63 -4.14 -14.62 -10.13
CA LYS A 63 -5.53 -14.42 -9.69
C LYS A 63 -5.82 -12.93 -9.59
N GLY A 64 -6.82 -12.48 -10.36
CA GLY A 64 -7.37 -11.13 -10.26
C GLY A 64 -8.29 -11.01 -9.05
N ILE A 65 -8.07 -9.98 -8.24
CA ILE A 65 -8.90 -9.63 -7.09
C ILE A 65 -9.69 -8.40 -7.50
N LYS A 66 -11.01 -8.56 -7.59
CA LYS A 66 -11.94 -7.52 -8.01
C LYS A 66 -12.90 -7.24 -6.87
N LEU A 67 -12.84 -6.03 -6.33
CA LEU A 67 -13.81 -5.56 -5.36
C LEU A 67 -15.07 -5.05 -6.07
N PRO A 68 -16.27 -5.18 -5.46
CA PRO A 68 -17.46 -4.50 -5.93
C PRO A 68 -17.26 -2.98 -5.91
N LEU A 69 -17.68 -2.30 -6.98
CA LEU A 69 -17.65 -0.84 -6.99
C LEU A 69 -18.72 -0.28 -6.05
N LEU A 70 -18.35 0.76 -5.31
CA LEU A 70 -19.28 1.49 -4.46
C LEU A 70 -20.20 2.36 -5.33
N PRO A 71 -21.49 2.49 -4.98
CA PRO A 71 -22.42 3.37 -5.70
C PRO A 71 -22.23 4.84 -5.26
N ILE A 72 -21.00 5.33 -5.29
CA ILE A 72 -20.62 6.69 -4.89
C ILE A 72 -19.79 7.35 -6.00
N SER A 73 -19.79 8.68 -6.03
CA SER A 73 -18.90 9.49 -6.86
C SER A 73 -17.52 9.63 -6.22
N VAL A 74 -16.52 10.04 -7.01
CA VAL A 74 -15.12 10.16 -6.57
C VAL A 74 -14.92 11.17 -5.43
N ASP A 75 -15.81 12.15 -5.31
CA ASP A 75 -15.80 13.22 -4.29
C ASP A 75 -16.73 12.94 -3.10
N GLU A 76 -17.51 11.85 -3.16
CA GLU A 76 -18.40 11.47 -2.06
C GLU A 76 -17.66 10.66 -0.98
N PRO A 77 -17.95 10.91 0.30
CA PRO A 77 -17.41 10.10 1.38
C PRO A 77 -18.01 8.69 1.36
N GLY A 78 -17.32 7.72 1.97
CA GLY A 78 -17.82 6.35 2.13
C GLY A 78 -16.85 5.26 1.68
N TYR A 79 -15.72 5.62 1.08
CA TYR A 79 -14.67 4.65 0.78
C TYR A 79 -13.99 4.17 2.07
N MET A 80 -14.17 2.89 2.38
CA MET A 80 -13.79 2.27 3.66
C MET A 80 -12.32 2.52 4.04
N TYR A 81 -11.39 2.46 3.09
CA TYR A 81 -9.97 2.64 3.38
C TYR A 81 -9.63 4.06 3.83
N VAL A 82 -10.35 5.07 3.33
CA VAL A 82 -10.18 6.46 3.79
C VAL A 82 -10.63 6.58 5.25
N THR A 83 -11.77 5.99 5.60
CA THR A 83 -12.26 6.00 6.97
C THR A 83 -11.33 5.26 7.93
N ILE A 84 -10.92 4.03 7.58
CA ILE A 84 -10.11 3.19 8.46
C ILE A 84 -8.68 3.75 8.57
N PHE A 85 -7.94 3.85 7.47
CA PHE A 85 -6.53 4.24 7.53
C PHE A 85 -6.34 5.73 7.77
N GLY A 86 -7.22 6.57 7.21
CA GLY A 86 -7.18 8.00 7.47
C GLY A 86 -7.43 8.31 8.95
N GLY A 87 -8.43 7.68 9.56
CA GLY A 87 -8.71 7.84 10.99
C GLY A 87 -7.62 7.21 11.88
N LEU A 88 -7.17 6.00 11.56
CA LEU A 88 -6.21 5.25 12.38
C LEU A 88 -4.82 5.91 12.42
N PHE A 89 -4.38 6.48 11.30
CA PHE A 89 -3.04 7.10 11.18
C PHE A 89 -3.09 8.64 11.20
N GLY A 90 -4.27 9.23 11.32
CA GLY A 90 -4.44 10.68 11.38
C GLY A 90 -4.05 11.39 10.08
N TYR A 91 -4.34 10.80 8.91
CA TYR A 91 -4.01 11.40 7.63
C TYR A 91 -4.87 12.64 7.34
N GLY A 92 -4.29 13.63 6.66
CA GLY A 92 -4.94 14.87 6.28
C GLY A 92 -4.05 15.75 5.40
N THR A 93 -4.37 17.04 5.32
CA THR A 93 -3.65 18.01 4.47
C THR A 93 -2.18 18.21 4.87
N GLU A 94 -1.85 17.95 6.14
CA GLU A 94 -0.48 18.05 6.67
C GLU A 94 0.33 16.75 6.49
N THR A 95 -0.26 15.71 5.90
CA THR A 95 0.43 14.45 5.65
C THR A 95 1.37 14.59 4.46
N VAL A 96 2.64 14.26 4.67
CA VAL A 96 3.64 14.05 3.62
C VAL A 96 4.02 12.58 3.63
N TYR A 97 3.43 11.81 2.72
CA TYR A 97 3.58 10.37 2.64
C TYR A 97 4.66 9.96 1.64
N LEU A 98 5.67 9.21 2.09
CA LEU A 98 6.68 8.62 1.23
C LEU A 98 6.30 7.19 0.84
N SER A 99 6.16 6.94 -0.46
CA SER A 99 5.94 5.61 -1.03
C SER A 99 7.25 5.05 -1.62
N PRO A 100 7.93 4.12 -0.93
CA PRO A 100 9.15 3.47 -1.44
C PRO A 100 8.88 2.22 -2.31
N ALA A 101 7.61 1.82 -2.44
CA ALA A 101 7.23 0.52 -3.01
C ALA A 101 6.46 0.66 -4.34
N PRO A 102 6.56 -0.34 -5.25
CA PRO A 102 5.87 -0.29 -6.54
C PRO A 102 4.35 -0.25 -6.43
N PHE A 103 3.71 0.57 -7.27
CA PHE A 103 2.28 0.88 -7.17
C PHE A 103 1.34 -0.25 -7.61
N TYR A 104 1.86 -1.29 -8.25
CA TYR A 104 1.07 -2.46 -8.59
C TYR A 104 0.80 -3.36 -7.37
N HIS A 105 1.32 -3.02 -6.19
CA HIS A 105 0.98 -3.67 -4.93
C HIS A 105 -0.12 -2.92 -4.18
N ALA A 106 -0.95 -3.67 -3.44
CA ALA A 106 -2.12 -3.14 -2.74
C ALA A 106 -1.79 -2.03 -1.74
N ALA A 107 -0.80 -2.26 -0.86
CA ALA A 107 -0.45 -1.30 0.17
C ALA A 107 -0.01 0.06 -0.39
N PRO A 108 1.03 0.18 -1.24
CA PRO A 108 1.44 1.48 -1.76
C PRO A 108 0.32 2.14 -2.57
N LEU A 109 -0.44 1.41 -3.41
CA LEU A 109 -1.55 1.99 -4.17
C LEU A 109 -2.63 2.58 -3.27
N ARG A 110 -3.10 1.81 -2.29
CA ARG A 110 -4.21 2.20 -1.42
C ARG A 110 -3.82 3.32 -0.47
N PHE A 111 -2.63 3.26 0.15
CA PHE A 111 -2.18 4.31 1.06
C PHE A 111 -1.99 5.65 0.34
N MET A 112 -1.38 5.67 -0.84
CA MET A 112 -1.27 6.90 -1.64
C MET A 112 -2.65 7.44 -2.02
N GLY A 113 -3.58 6.58 -2.42
CA GLY A 113 -4.95 6.97 -2.75
C GLY A 113 -5.68 7.59 -1.55
N VAL A 114 -5.56 7.00 -0.36
CA VAL A 114 -6.13 7.55 0.87
C VAL A 114 -5.54 8.90 1.22
N VAL A 115 -4.21 9.04 1.16
CA VAL A 115 -3.52 10.30 1.46
C VAL A 115 -3.98 11.40 0.50
N GLN A 116 -4.06 11.10 -0.81
CA GLN A 116 -4.54 12.08 -1.81
C GLN A 116 -6.01 12.43 -1.61
N ALA A 117 -6.88 11.45 -1.30
CA ALA A 117 -8.30 11.70 -1.02
C ALA A 117 -8.51 12.62 0.21
N LEU A 118 -7.55 12.65 1.14
CA LEU A 118 -7.55 13.50 2.33
C LEU A 118 -6.73 14.80 2.15
N GLY A 119 -6.28 15.09 0.92
CA GLY A 119 -5.54 16.33 0.59
C GLY A 119 -4.08 16.34 0.99
N GLY A 120 -3.51 15.19 1.38
CA GLY A 120 -2.09 15.07 1.71
C GLY A 120 -1.19 14.98 0.46
N THR A 121 0.11 15.12 0.69
CA THR A 121 1.15 15.06 -0.34
C THR A 121 1.77 13.66 -0.43
N VAL A 122 1.98 13.16 -1.65
CA VAL A 122 2.67 11.88 -1.90
C VAL A 122 4.03 12.13 -2.54
N VAL A 123 5.09 11.66 -1.90
CA VAL A 123 6.46 11.58 -2.45
C VAL A 123 6.70 10.14 -2.89
N VAL A 124 7.18 9.97 -4.12
CA VAL A 124 7.32 8.65 -4.75
C VAL A 124 8.80 8.36 -4.99
N MET A 125 9.24 7.17 -4.59
CA MET A 125 10.52 6.63 -5.04
C MET A 125 10.30 5.69 -6.21
N GLU A 126 11.06 5.86 -7.29
CA GLU A 126 11.07 4.90 -8.41
C GLU A 126 11.50 3.50 -7.95
N LYS A 127 12.46 3.45 -7.03
CA LYS A 127 12.95 2.23 -6.41
C LYS A 127 13.45 2.52 -5.00
N PHE A 128 13.19 1.59 -4.08
CA PHE A 128 13.74 1.68 -2.74
C PHE A 128 15.27 1.50 -2.71
N ASP A 129 15.91 2.54 -2.20
CA ASP A 129 17.30 2.59 -1.77
C ASP A 129 17.35 3.18 -0.35
N PRO A 130 18.08 2.56 0.62
CA PRO A 130 18.12 3.04 2.00
C PRO A 130 18.63 4.47 2.17
N GLU A 131 19.66 4.88 1.43
CA GLU A 131 20.19 6.24 1.54
C GLU A 131 19.22 7.24 0.91
N GLY A 132 18.74 6.94 -0.30
CA GLY A 132 17.73 7.74 -1.00
C GLY A 132 16.44 7.88 -0.20
N PHE A 133 16.03 6.84 0.55
CA PHE A 133 14.89 6.89 1.45
C PHE A 133 15.10 7.91 2.56
N LEU A 134 16.22 7.81 3.30
CA LEU A 134 16.54 8.77 4.37
C LEU A 134 16.69 10.20 3.83
N SER A 135 17.35 10.38 2.68
CA SER A 135 17.45 11.70 2.05
C SER A 135 16.11 12.26 1.61
N ALA A 136 15.16 11.42 1.16
CA ALA A 136 13.81 11.87 0.85
C ALA A 136 13.05 12.28 2.13
N VAL A 137 13.20 11.51 3.22
CA VAL A 137 12.61 11.84 4.52
C VAL A 137 13.07 13.22 4.99
N GLU A 138 14.37 13.48 4.98
CA GLU A 138 14.97 14.75 5.39
C GLU A 138 14.51 15.90 4.48
N LYS A 139 14.63 15.73 3.16
CA LYS A 139 14.35 16.76 2.16
C LYS A 139 12.90 17.21 2.17
N TYR A 140 11.98 16.25 2.25
CA TYR A 140 10.55 16.51 2.15
C TYR A 140 9.85 16.58 3.51
N ARG A 141 10.60 16.39 4.61
CA ARG A 141 10.07 16.32 5.98
C ARG A 141 8.91 15.33 6.09
N VAL A 142 9.17 14.12 5.59
CA VAL A 142 8.15 13.06 5.48
C VAL A 142 7.56 12.75 6.85
N THR A 143 6.23 12.81 6.94
CA THR A 143 5.50 12.49 8.16
C THR A 143 5.08 11.02 8.21
N ASP A 144 4.80 10.42 7.06
CA ASP A 144 4.20 9.10 7.01
C ASP A 144 4.85 8.23 5.93
N THR A 145 4.96 6.93 6.17
CA THR A 145 5.46 6.00 5.16
C THR A 145 4.95 4.60 5.40
N GLN A 146 4.95 3.79 4.34
CA GLN A 146 4.76 2.35 4.42
C GLN A 146 5.99 1.63 3.89
N VAL A 147 6.42 0.62 4.62
CA VAL A 147 7.57 -0.22 4.28
C VAL A 147 7.27 -1.70 4.51
N VAL A 148 8.18 -2.56 4.08
CA VAL A 148 8.17 -4.00 4.40
C VAL A 148 9.36 -4.33 5.30
N PRO A 149 9.33 -5.42 6.09
CA PRO A 149 10.42 -5.77 7.00
C PRO A 149 11.80 -5.87 6.35
N THR A 150 11.88 -6.29 5.08
CA THR A 150 13.14 -6.33 4.34
C THR A 150 13.75 -4.94 4.12
N MET A 151 12.94 -3.88 4.04
CA MET A 151 13.41 -2.49 3.97
C MET A 151 13.98 -2.05 5.32
N PHE A 152 13.35 -2.39 6.45
CA PHE A 152 13.93 -2.16 7.78
C PHE A 152 15.30 -2.83 7.93
N VAL A 153 15.42 -4.10 7.55
CA VAL A 153 16.72 -4.79 7.56
C VAL A 153 17.77 -4.06 6.72
N ARG A 154 17.39 -3.55 5.55
CA ARG A 154 18.30 -2.77 4.69
C ARG A 154 18.68 -1.42 5.30
N LEU A 155 17.75 -0.74 5.97
CA LEU A 155 18.03 0.51 6.70
C LEU A 155 18.99 0.27 7.87
N LEU A 156 18.76 -0.77 8.68
CA LEU A 156 19.64 -1.12 9.82
C LEU A 156 21.05 -1.54 9.39
N LYS A 157 21.23 -1.97 8.14
CA LYS A 157 22.53 -2.29 7.55
C LYS A 157 23.34 -1.07 7.10
N LEU A 158 22.77 0.13 7.13
CA LEU A 158 23.53 1.35 6.88
C LEU A 158 24.58 1.56 7.97
N PRO A 159 25.73 2.20 7.64
CA PRO A 159 26.74 2.57 8.62
C PRO A 159 26.13 3.33 9.81
N ALA A 160 26.64 3.06 11.01
CA ALA A 160 26.09 3.64 12.24
C ALA A 160 26.13 5.17 12.21
N GLU A 161 27.21 5.77 11.68
CA GLU A 161 27.30 7.22 11.50
C GLU A 161 26.21 7.78 10.57
N ARG A 162 25.85 7.04 9.51
CA ARG A 162 24.80 7.49 8.60
C ARG A 162 23.43 7.45 9.26
N ARG A 163 23.15 6.39 10.03
CA ARG A 163 21.89 6.27 10.78
C ARG A 163 21.76 7.36 11.86
N ALA A 164 22.86 7.65 12.56
CA ALA A 164 22.90 8.69 13.58
C ALA A 164 22.74 10.11 13.00
N ALA A 165 23.23 10.34 11.78
CA ALA A 165 23.10 11.62 11.09
C ALA A 165 21.73 11.83 10.43
N ALA A 166 20.88 10.80 10.35
CA ALA A 166 19.61 10.89 9.65
C ALA A 166 18.56 11.63 10.50
N ASP A 167 17.97 12.71 9.96
CA ASP A 167 16.86 13.39 10.62
C ASP A 167 15.53 12.72 10.25
N THR A 168 15.06 11.84 11.13
CA THR A 168 13.75 11.18 11.02
C THR A 168 12.72 11.76 11.98
N SER A 169 12.99 12.93 12.58
CA SER A 169 12.12 13.56 13.60
C SER A 169 10.77 14.04 13.06
N SER A 170 10.63 14.10 11.73
CA SER A 170 9.36 14.45 11.07
C SER A 170 8.35 13.31 11.06
N PHE A 171 8.78 12.05 11.25
CA PHE A 171 7.86 10.91 11.25
C PHE A 171 6.83 11.00 12.36
N ARG A 172 5.58 10.75 11.98
CA ARG A 172 4.41 10.56 12.85
C ARG A 172 3.94 9.12 12.78
N THR A 173 3.97 8.51 11.58
CA THR A 173 3.54 7.12 11.37
C THR A 173 4.47 6.39 10.40
N VAL A 174 5.03 5.25 10.83
CA VAL A 174 5.79 4.34 9.97
C VAL A 174 5.11 2.97 10.00
N VAL A 175 4.40 2.64 8.93
CA VAL A 175 3.63 1.39 8.85
C VAL A 175 4.46 0.29 8.20
N HIS A 176 4.52 -0.89 8.80
CA HIS A 176 5.03 -2.09 8.13
C HIS A 176 4.01 -3.23 8.09
N ALA A 177 4.06 -4.01 7.01
CA ALA A 177 3.15 -5.13 6.77
C ALA A 177 3.74 -6.12 5.75
N ALA A 178 2.89 -7.00 5.22
CA ALA A 178 3.12 -7.91 4.08
C ALA A 178 4.11 -9.07 4.30
N ALA A 179 4.93 -9.05 5.35
CA ALA A 179 5.78 -10.17 5.75
C ALA A 179 6.01 -10.17 7.26
N PRO A 180 6.36 -11.32 7.86
CA PRO A 180 6.77 -11.36 9.26
C PRO A 180 7.98 -10.45 9.51
N CYS A 181 7.90 -9.61 10.53
CA CYS A 181 9.02 -8.78 10.97
C CYS A 181 9.76 -9.48 12.13
N PRO A 182 11.07 -9.75 12.01
CA PRO A 182 11.83 -10.29 13.14
C PRO A 182 11.72 -9.36 14.36
N VAL A 183 11.49 -9.93 15.54
CA VAL A 183 11.33 -9.17 16.80
C VAL A 183 12.47 -8.18 17.01
N GLU A 184 13.70 -8.63 16.81
CA GLU A 184 14.89 -7.80 16.98
C GLU A 184 14.96 -6.63 15.99
N VAL A 185 14.55 -6.85 14.74
CA VAL A 185 14.48 -5.79 13.72
C VAL A 185 13.46 -4.74 14.13
N LYS A 186 12.27 -5.15 14.60
CA LYS A 186 11.23 -4.22 15.01
C LYS A 186 11.65 -3.39 16.23
N ARG A 187 12.30 -4.00 17.24
CA ARG A 187 12.85 -3.27 18.39
C ARG A 187 13.86 -2.21 17.95
N GLN A 188 14.87 -2.59 17.17
CA GLN A 188 15.89 -1.63 16.71
C GLN A 188 15.31 -0.48 15.90
N MET A 189 14.27 -0.73 15.12
CA MET A 189 13.58 0.34 14.39
C MET A 189 12.77 1.24 15.33
N ILE A 190 12.10 0.71 16.35
CA ILE A 190 11.41 1.51 17.37
C ILE A 190 12.42 2.35 18.17
N ASP A 191 13.56 1.77 18.53
CA ASP A 191 14.61 2.48 19.26
C ASP A 191 15.21 3.63 18.41
N TRP A 192 15.29 3.44 17.08
CA TRP A 192 15.86 4.43 16.18
C TRP A 192 14.85 5.51 15.74
N PHE A 193 13.69 5.12 15.21
CA PHE A 193 12.69 6.06 14.70
C PHE A 193 11.76 6.59 15.80
N GLY A 194 11.77 5.98 16.98
CA GLY A 194 10.83 6.25 18.06
C GLY A 194 9.57 5.38 17.97
N PRO A 195 8.63 5.56 18.92
CA PRO A 195 7.39 4.77 19.03
C PRO A 195 6.33 5.17 18.00
N VAL A 196 6.74 5.46 16.76
CA VAL A 196 5.91 5.82 15.60
C VAL A 196 5.70 4.64 14.66
N ILE A 197 6.15 3.44 15.04
CA ILE A 197 6.04 2.24 14.21
C ILE A 197 4.69 1.55 14.46
N HIS A 198 4.00 1.26 13.38
CA HIS A 198 2.72 0.56 13.37
C HIS A 198 2.82 -0.69 12.50
N GLU A 199 2.12 -1.74 12.90
CA GLU A 199 2.01 -2.97 12.13
C GLU A 199 0.54 -3.30 11.89
N TYR A 200 0.24 -3.72 10.67
CA TYR A 200 -1.01 -4.40 10.38
C TYR A 200 -0.75 -5.71 9.64
N TYR A 201 -1.59 -6.70 9.91
CA TYR A 201 -1.61 -7.97 9.18
C TYR A 201 -2.93 -8.09 8.43
N ALA A 202 -2.86 -8.26 7.11
CA ALA A 202 -4.00 -8.38 6.22
C ALA A 202 -3.61 -9.11 4.92
N SER A 203 -4.60 -9.34 4.07
CA SER A 203 -4.43 -9.87 2.71
C SER A 203 -5.05 -8.93 1.68
N THR A 204 -4.64 -9.05 0.42
CA THR A 204 -5.16 -8.22 -0.69
C THR A 204 -6.68 -8.40 -0.85
N GLU A 205 -7.20 -9.58 -0.50
CA GLU A 205 -8.60 -9.97 -0.50
C GLU A 205 -9.47 -9.23 0.52
N ALA A 206 -8.86 -8.49 1.46
CA ALA A 206 -9.57 -7.66 2.44
C ALA A 206 -10.59 -8.43 3.32
N ILE A 207 -10.30 -9.70 3.64
CA ILE A 207 -11.18 -10.55 4.48
C ILE A 207 -11.11 -10.20 5.98
N GLY A 208 -10.16 -9.36 6.38
CA GLY A 208 -9.92 -8.94 7.74
C GLY A 208 -8.55 -8.30 7.90
N ALA A 209 -8.34 -7.66 9.03
CA ALA A 209 -7.06 -7.05 9.39
C ALA A 209 -6.86 -7.06 10.91
N THR A 210 -5.61 -7.17 11.35
CA THR A 210 -5.19 -6.86 12.73
C THR A 210 -4.27 -5.66 12.75
N TYR A 211 -4.12 -5.03 13.91
CA TYR A 211 -3.29 -3.85 14.10
C TYR A 211 -2.62 -3.82 15.48
N VAL A 212 -1.38 -3.32 15.52
CA VAL A 212 -0.66 -3.00 16.75
C VAL A 212 0.22 -1.76 16.57
N ASN A 213 0.26 -0.88 17.58
CA ASN A 213 1.19 0.24 17.64
C ASN A 213 2.51 -0.16 18.33
N SER A 214 3.47 0.76 18.45
CA SER A 214 4.77 0.48 19.08
C SER A 214 4.65 0.13 20.57
N ALA A 215 3.79 0.83 21.32
CA ALA A 215 3.64 0.65 22.77
C ALA A 215 3.08 -0.75 23.09
N ASP A 216 1.95 -1.11 22.48
CA ASP A 216 1.28 -2.40 22.67
C ASP A 216 2.18 -3.55 22.19
N TRP A 217 2.95 -3.34 21.11
CA TRP A 217 3.88 -4.35 20.63
C TRP A 217 5.07 -4.56 21.56
N LEU A 218 5.56 -3.52 22.24
CA LEU A 218 6.64 -3.64 23.23
C LEU A 218 6.19 -4.46 24.45
N GLU A 219 4.91 -4.40 24.81
CA GLU A 219 4.31 -5.24 25.85
C GLU A 219 4.12 -6.70 25.40
N HIS A 220 3.88 -6.92 24.10
CA HIS A 220 3.67 -8.26 23.52
C HIS A 220 4.52 -8.54 22.27
N PRO A 221 5.85 -8.64 22.40
CA PRO A 221 6.73 -8.77 21.24
C PRO A 221 6.43 -10.03 20.40
N GLY A 222 6.27 -9.83 19.09
CA GLY A 222 5.90 -10.89 18.14
C GLY A 222 4.41 -10.97 17.82
N THR A 223 3.56 -10.21 18.53
CA THR A 223 2.15 -10.07 18.16
C THR A 223 1.99 -9.32 16.83
N VAL A 224 0.94 -9.66 16.08
CA VAL A 224 0.40 -8.85 14.96
C VAL A 224 -0.78 -7.98 15.40
N GLY A 225 -1.06 -7.95 16.70
CA GLY A 225 -2.03 -7.07 17.31
C GLY A 225 -3.43 -7.63 17.47
N GLN A 226 -4.36 -6.70 17.63
CA GLN A 226 -5.77 -6.99 17.85
C GLN A 226 -6.58 -6.83 16.56
N PRO A 227 -7.77 -7.46 16.47
CA PRO A 227 -8.64 -7.30 15.30
C PRO A 227 -8.98 -5.82 15.05
N LEU A 228 -8.70 -5.36 13.83
CA LEU A 228 -9.09 -4.05 13.32
C LEU A 228 -10.32 -4.17 12.40
N LEU A 229 -10.35 -5.20 11.57
CA LEU A 229 -11.46 -5.50 10.67
C LEU A 229 -11.78 -7.00 10.72
N GLY A 230 -13.06 -7.32 10.95
CA GLY A 230 -13.53 -8.68 11.08
C GLY A 230 -13.17 -9.33 12.42
N ILE A 231 -13.49 -10.62 12.54
CA ILE A 231 -13.22 -11.42 13.74
C ILE A 231 -12.31 -12.58 13.32
N PRO A 232 -11.02 -12.61 13.72
CA PRO A 232 -10.16 -13.73 13.41
C PRO A 232 -10.66 -14.98 14.14
N ARG A 233 -10.55 -16.12 13.46
CA ARG A 233 -10.77 -17.44 14.05
C ARG A 233 -9.51 -18.27 13.83
N ILE A 234 -8.94 -18.77 14.92
CA ILE A 234 -7.80 -19.68 14.87
C ILE A 234 -8.38 -21.09 14.93
N CYS A 235 -8.23 -21.84 13.85
CA CYS A 235 -8.83 -23.17 13.71
C CYS A 235 -7.75 -24.25 13.54
N GLY A 236 -8.01 -25.43 14.11
CA GLY A 236 -7.21 -26.63 13.86
C GLY A 236 -7.46 -27.21 12.47
N PRO A 237 -6.75 -28.29 12.08
CA PRO A 237 -6.92 -28.95 10.78
C PRO A 237 -8.35 -29.39 10.47
N ASP A 238 -9.12 -29.73 11.50
CA ASP A 238 -10.52 -30.18 11.40
C ASP A 238 -11.54 -29.03 11.36
N GLY A 239 -11.09 -27.78 11.46
CA GLY A 239 -11.93 -26.58 11.42
C GLY A 239 -12.44 -26.08 12.77
N ASP A 240 -12.23 -26.85 13.84
CA ASP A 240 -12.59 -26.45 15.20
C ASP A 240 -11.75 -25.28 15.71
N VAL A 241 -12.40 -24.37 16.44
CA VAL A 241 -11.74 -23.19 17.03
C VAL A 241 -10.83 -23.64 18.18
N LEU A 242 -9.57 -23.23 18.12
CA LEU A 242 -8.56 -23.52 19.14
C LEU A 242 -8.62 -22.51 20.29
N GLY A 243 -8.17 -22.95 21.47
CA GLY A 243 -7.93 -22.08 22.62
C GLY A 243 -6.65 -21.25 22.47
N PRO A 244 -6.37 -20.34 23.43
CA PRO A 244 -5.12 -19.59 23.45
C PRO A 244 -3.90 -20.52 23.62
N ASP A 245 -2.79 -20.19 22.99
CA ASP A 245 -1.49 -20.87 23.09
C ASP A 245 -1.45 -22.35 22.67
N VAL A 246 -2.39 -22.78 21.80
CA VAL A 246 -2.49 -24.14 21.22
C VAL A 246 -1.93 -24.20 19.80
#